data_AF-A0A2V7UL55-F1
#
_entry.id   AF-A0A2V7UL55-F1
#
_cell.length_a   1.000
_cell.length_b   1.000
_cell.length_c   1.000
_cell.angle_alpha   90.00
_cell.angle_beta   90.00
_cell.angle_gamma   90.00
#
_symmetry.space_group_name_H-M   'P 1'
#
loop_
_entity.id
_entity.type
_entity.pdbx_description
1 polymer ?
#
loop_
_entity_poly.entity_id
_entity_poly.type
_entity_poly.pdbx_seq_one_letter_code
_entity_poly.pdbx_strand_id
1 'polypeptide(L)'
;MKRFAVLSGLTLLLASPGGAVEVKKDGWLFPNPARAVKKDVRTFDYTPRIPGRETKVTIYQRKKDGVVFETLEIEGEIYACQFQIKREDENRPPEVYAIIDTDGDGVFESKFSAGEKARPPEWVILRYYKKHPELKDPGPAAPLPSRGR
;
A
#
# COMPACT_ATOMS: atom_id res chain seq x y z
N MET A 1 24.92 29.39 51.30
CA MET A 1 23.48 29.71 51.18
C MET A 1 22.84 28.62 50.33
N LYS A 2 21.93 27.82 50.91
CA LYS A 2 21.20 26.73 50.22
C LYS A 2 19.78 27.21 49.92
N ARG A 3 19.32 27.13 48.67
CA ARG A 3 17.89 27.18 48.31
C ARG A 3 17.61 26.13 47.24
N PHE A 4 16.66 25.26 47.57
CA PHE A 4 16.16 24.11 46.82
C PHE A 4 14.74 24.42 46.30
N ALA A 5 14.41 23.80 45.17
CA ALA A 5 13.07 23.44 44.67
C ALA A 5 12.17 24.63 44.21
N VAL A 6 11.27 24.51 43.23
CA VAL A 6 10.41 23.38 42.82
C VAL A 6 10.16 23.41 41.31
N LEU A 7 10.19 22.22 40.71
CA LEU A 7 9.76 21.86 39.36
C LEU A 7 8.33 22.34 39.04
N SER A 8 8.15 23.04 37.92
CA SER A 8 6.86 23.06 37.21
C SER A 8 6.93 22.06 36.07
N GLY A 9 6.33 20.89 36.29
CA GLY A 9 6.16 19.86 35.27
C GLY A 9 5.10 20.28 34.28
N LEU A 10 5.51 20.55 33.03
CA LEU A 10 4.60 20.65 31.90
C LEU A 10 4.30 19.22 31.43
N THR A 11 3.09 18.77 31.68
CA THR A 11 2.60 17.45 31.29
C THR A 11 2.63 17.33 29.77
N LEU A 12 3.52 16.47 29.26
CA LEU A 12 3.51 16.03 27.86
C LEU A 12 2.16 15.36 27.56
N LEU A 13 1.38 15.95 26.66
CA LEU A 13 0.33 15.25 25.94
C LEU A 13 1.02 14.21 25.05
N LEU A 14 1.05 12.96 25.52
CA LEU A 14 1.38 11.78 24.74
C LEU A 14 0.38 11.70 23.57
N ALA A 15 0.80 12.14 22.39
CA ALA A 15 0.16 11.76 21.16
C ALA A 15 0.23 10.23 21.07
N SER A 16 -0.93 9.57 21.21
CA SER A 16 -1.06 8.14 20.98
C SER A 16 -0.56 7.83 19.57
N PRO A 17 0.35 6.87 19.38
CA PRO A 17 0.72 6.45 18.04
C PRO A 17 -0.52 5.84 17.41
N GLY A 18 -1.10 6.54 16.42
CA GLY A 18 -2.10 5.99 15.53
C GLY A 18 -1.58 4.67 14.95
N GLY A 19 -2.47 3.68 14.89
CA GLY A 19 -2.27 2.30 14.44
C GLY A 19 -0.90 2.00 13.87
N ALA A 20 -0.12 1.23 14.62
CA ALA A 20 1.19 0.75 14.20
C ALA A 20 1.08 0.11 12.80
N VAL A 21 1.52 0.85 11.78
CA VAL A 21 2.00 0.24 10.55
C VAL A 21 3.21 -0.57 11.00
N GLU A 22 3.14 -1.88 10.86
CA GLU A 22 4.25 -2.77 11.17
C GLU A 22 5.33 -2.56 10.08
N VAL A 23 6.07 -1.45 10.19
CA VAL A 23 7.21 -1.15 9.32
C VAL A 23 8.37 -1.97 9.85
N LYS A 24 8.44 -3.24 9.45
CA LYS A 24 9.69 -3.98 9.56
C LYS A 24 10.68 -3.37 8.58
N LYS A 25 11.84 -3.00 9.09
CA LYS A 25 13.00 -2.58 8.28
C LYS A 25 13.55 -3.72 7.39
N ASP A 26 13.02 -4.94 7.58
CA ASP A 26 13.12 -6.07 6.67
C ASP A 26 11.80 -6.16 5.85
N GLY A 27 11.81 -5.62 4.63
CA GLY A 27 10.60 -5.55 3.80
C GLY A 27 9.96 -6.92 3.53
N TRP A 28 8.68 -6.90 3.14
CA TRP A 28 7.94 -8.07 2.75
C TRP A 28 8.46 -8.66 1.44
N LEU A 29 8.47 -9.99 1.37
CA LEU A 29 8.95 -10.69 0.18
C LEU A 29 8.00 -10.47 -1.00
N PHE A 30 8.45 -9.70 -1.99
CA PHE A 30 7.77 -9.59 -3.27
C PHE A 30 7.92 -10.89 -4.09
N PRO A 31 6.82 -11.49 -4.59
CA PRO A 31 6.89 -12.73 -5.35
C PRO A 31 7.42 -12.47 -6.75
N ASN A 32 8.36 -13.31 -7.22
CA ASN A 32 8.90 -13.16 -8.58
C ASN A 32 7.85 -13.53 -9.65
N PRO A 33 7.33 -12.58 -10.45
CA PRO A 33 6.30 -12.85 -11.45
C PRO A 33 6.77 -13.76 -12.60
N ALA A 34 8.07 -13.75 -12.92
CA ALA A 34 8.65 -14.60 -13.97
C ALA A 34 8.62 -16.09 -13.61
N ARG A 35 8.48 -16.42 -12.31
CA ARG A 35 8.35 -17.80 -11.82
C ARG A 35 6.88 -18.24 -11.67
N ALA A 36 5.93 -17.37 -12.00
CA ALA A 36 4.50 -17.64 -11.90
C ALA A 36 3.84 -17.78 -13.28
N VAL A 37 2.60 -18.27 -13.30
CA VAL A 37 1.76 -18.30 -14.52
C VAL A 37 0.92 -17.04 -14.51
N LYS A 38 1.05 -16.19 -15.53
CA LYS A 38 0.14 -15.06 -15.75
C LYS A 38 -1.24 -15.60 -16.09
N LYS A 39 -2.26 -15.16 -15.35
CA LYS A 39 -3.64 -15.61 -15.50
C LYS A 39 -4.52 -14.58 -16.18
N ASP A 40 -4.34 -13.30 -15.85
CA ASP A 40 -5.19 -12.24 -16.35
C ASP A 40 -4.46 -10.88 -16.26
N VAL A 41 -4.93 -9.90 -17.03
CA VAL A 41 -4.50 -8.50 -16.97
C VAL A 41 -5.74 -7.62 -17.05
N ARG A 42 -5.88 -6.72 -16.08
CA ARG A 42 -7.00 -5.78 -16.00
C ARG A 42 -6.49 -4.39 -15.69
N THR A 43 -7.33 -3.39 -15.94
CA THR A 43 -7.04 -1.99 -15.63
C THR A 43 -8.14 -1.45 -14.73
N PHE A 44 -7.75 -0.78 -13.64
CA PHE A 44 -8.64 -0.22 -12.65
C PHE A 44 -8.21 1.21 -12.31
N ASP A 45 -9.18 2.00 -11.86
CA ASP A 45 -8.94 3.33 -11.29
C ASP A 45 -8.87 3.17 -9.77
N TYR A 46 -7.65 3.30 -9.23
CA TYR A 46 -7.38 3.23 -7.80
C TYR A 46 -7.13 4.61 -7.20
N THR A 47 -6.98 5.64 -8.03
CA THR A 47 -6.82 7.02 -7.59
C THR A 47 -7.51 8.01 -8.51
N PRO A 48 -8.37 8.91 -7.98
CA PRO A 48 -8.94 9.99 -8.79
C PRO A 48 -7.91 11.04 -9.20
N ARG A 49 -6.67 10.97 -8.68
CA ARG A 49 -5.60 11.92 -9.00
C ARG A 49 -4.99 11.67 -10.36
N ILE A 50 -5.08 10.46 -10.90
CA ILE A 50 -4.57 10.16 -12.24
C ILE A 50 -5.79 9.81 -13.08
N PRO A 51 -6.12 10.59 -14.12
CA PRO A 51 -7.35 10.39 -14.86
C PRO A 51 -7.28 9.12 -15.71
N GLY A 52 -8.14 8.14 -15.38
CA GLY A 52 -8.52 7.03 -16.25
C GLY A 52 -7.69 5.75 -16.06
N ARG A 53 -8.33 4.69 -15.52
CA ARG A 53 -7.90 3.26 -15.46
C ARG A 53 -6.38 3.03 -15.50
N GLU A 54 -5.68 3.77 -14.69
CA GLU A 54 -4.23 3.94 -14.70
C GLU A 54 -3.52 2.75 -14.08
N THR A 55 -4.22 2.06 -13.18
CA THR A 55 -3.63 0.94 -12.44
C THR A 55 -3.83 -0.33 -13.23
N LYS A 56 -2.75 -0.80 -13.83
CA LYS A 56 -2.67 -2.13 -14.42
C LYS A 56 -2.50 -3.17 -13.32
N VAL A 57 -3.47 -4.07 -13.24
CA VAL A 57 -3.48 -5.21 -12.33
C VAL A 57 -3.18 -6.46 -13.13
N THR A 58 -2.04 -7.08 -12.85
CA THR A 58 -1.70 -8.38 -13.46
C THR A 58 -1.83 -9.49 -12.44
N ILE A 59 -2.67 -10.48 -12.76
CA ILE A 59 -2.94 -11.63 -11.89
C ILE A 59 -2.00 -12.77 -12.25
N TYR A 60 -1.33 -13.30 -11.24
CA TYR A 60 -0.41 -14.43 -11.35
C TYR A 60 -0.83 -15.57 -10.42
N GLN A 61 -0.50 -16.79 -10.82
CA GLN A 61 -0.59 -17.97 -9.95
C GLN A 61 0.79 -18.61 -9.82
N ARG A 62 1.28 -18.72 -8.59
CA ARG A 62 2.57 -19.34 -8.30
C ARG A 62 2.49 -20.85 -8.51
N LYS A 63 3.46 -21.42 -9.25
CA LYS A 63 3.46 -22.83 -9.63
C LYS A 63 3.67 -23.80 -8.44
N LYS A 64 4.42 -23.38 -7.42
CA LYS A 64 4.86 -24.26 -6.32
C LYS A 64 3.75 -24.58 -5.31
N ASP A 65 2.87 -23.62 -5.03
CA ASP A 65 1.90 -23.65 -3.93
C ASP A 65 0.50 -23.19 -4.38
N GLY A 66 0.33 -22.85 -5.66
CA GLY A 66 -0.95 -22.41 -6.22
C GLY A 66 -1.41 -21.03 -5.73
N VAL A 67 -0.60 -20.30 -4.94
CA VAL A 67 -0.95 -18.97 -4.41
C VAL A 67 -1.20 -18.01 -5.55
N VAL A 68 -2.33 -17.30 -5.49
CA VAL A 68 -2.66 -16.22 -6.42
C VAL A 68 -2.15 -14.91 -5.84
N PHE A 69 -1.49 -14.12 -6.68
CA PHE A 69 -1.07 -12.77 -6.33
C PHE A 69 -1.24 -11.82 -7.50
N GLU A 70 -1.45 -10.56 -7.19
CA GLU A 70 -1.79 -9.50 -8.14
C GLU A 70 -0.80 -8.37 -7.97
N THR A 71 -0.15 -7.96 -9.05
CA THR A 71 0.73 -6.77 -9.04
C THR A 71 -0.06 -5.57 -9.50
N LEU A 72 0.03 -4.47 -8.76
CA LEU A 72 -0.57 -3.19 -9.12
C LEU A 72 0.53 -2.26 -9.62
N GLU A 73 0.34 -1.75 -10.83
CA GLU A 73 1.35 -1.02 -11.59
C GLU A 73 0.71 0.24 -12.21
N ILE A 74 1.41 1.36 -12.16
CA ILE A 74 1.08 2.56 -12.95
C ILE A 74 2.30 2.87 -13.81
N GLU A 75 2.13 2.88 -15.15
CA GLU A 75 3.20 3.23 -16.10
C GLU A 75 4.54 2.48 -15.87
N GLY A 76 4.47 1.17 -15.64
CA GLY A 76 5.63 0.31 -15.37
C GLY A 76 6.13 0.32 -13.93
N GLU A 77 5.61 1.20 -13.07
CA GLU A 77 6.01 1.30 -11.67
C GLU A 77 5.10 0.42 -10.81
N ILE A 78 5.62 -0.75 -10.38
CA ILE A 78 4.90 -1.62 -9.45
C ILE A 78 5.01 -1.03 -8.05
N TYR A 79 3.88 -0.67 -7.46
CA TYR A 79 3.84 -0.06 -6.12
C TYR A 79 3.19 -0.96 -5.07
N ALA A 80 2.41 -1.97 -5.49
CA ALA A 80 1.76 -2.89 -4.56
C ALA A 80 1.65 -4.32 -5.12
N CYS A 81 1.57 -5.28 -4.20
CA CYS A 81 1.25 -6.67 -4.49
C CYS A 81 0.19 -7.18 -3.53
N GLN A 82 -0.94 -7.66 -4.06
CA GLN A 82 -2.01 -8.29 -3.29
C GLN A 82 -1.91 -9.81 -3.37
N PHE A 83 -2.10 -10.50 -2.26
CA PHE A 83 -2.09 -11.96 -2.18
C PHE A 83 -3.48 -12.47 -1.87
N GLN A 84 -3.85 -13.59 -2.50
CA GLN A 84 -5.03 -14.38 -2.17
C GLN A 84 -4.56 -15.81 -1.85
N ILE A 85 -4.54 -16.15 -0.56
CA ILE A 85 -4.04 -17.43 -0.06
C ILE A 85 -5.22 -18.29 0.35
N LYS A 86 -5.36 -19.45 -0.29
CA LYS A 86 -6.33 -20.47 0.14
C LYS A 86 -5.96 -21.00 1.52
N ARG A 87 -6.94 -21.10 2.41
CA ARG A 87 -6.76 -21.77 3.70
C ARG A 87 -7.00 -23.27 3.53
N GLU A 88 -6.40 -24.07 4.41
CA GLU A 88 -6.57 -25.54 4.41
C GLU A 88 -8.02 -25.96 4.65
N ASP A 89 -8.78 -25.12 5.35
CA ASP A 89 -10.20 -25.28 5.57
C ASP A 89 -10.99 -24.53 4.49
N GLU A 90 -11.57 -25.30 3.56
CA GLU A 90 -12.34 -24.78 2.42
C GLU A 90 -13.59 -23.99 2.84
N ASN A 91 -14.06 -24.13 4.08
CA ASN A 91 -15.20 -23.38 4.60
C ASN A 91 -14.83 -21.96 5.05
N ARG A 92 -13.54 -21.60 5.08
CA ARG A 92 -13.08 -20.26 5.44
C ARG A 92 -12.71 -19.45 4.20
N PRO A 93 -13.03 -18.14 4.20
CA PRO A 93 -12.62 -17.27 3.10
C PRO A 93 -11.08 -17.27 2.98
N PRO A 94 -10.55 -17.08 1.76
CA PRO A 94 -9.11 -16.97 1.55
C PRO A 94 -8.55 -15.80 2.37
N GLU A 95 -7.31 -15.96 2.83
CA GLU A 95 -6.58 -14.86 3.43
C GLU A 95 -6.14 -13.90 2.34
N VAL A 96 -6.53 -12.63 2.48
CA VAL A 96 -6.17 -11.57 1.55
C VAL A 96 -5.39 -10.49 2.29
N TYR A 97 -4.22 -10.16 1.78
CA TYR A 97 -3.43 -9.02 2.24
C TYR A 97 -2.67 -8.40 1.06
N ALA A 98 -2.30 -7.13 1.19
CA ALA A 98 -1.46 -6.44 0.24
C ALA A 98 -0.16 -5.98 0.91
N ILE A 99 0.92 -5.92 0.13
CA ILE A 99 2.17 -5.29 0.51
C ILE A 99 2.41 -4.08 -0.41
N ILE A 100 2.98 -3.00 0.12
CA ILE A 100 3.18 -1.74 -0.59
C ILE A 100 4.60 -1.23 -0.38
N ASP A 101 5.22 -0.77 -1.46
CA ASP A 101 6.43 0.05 -1.49
C ASP A 101 6.01 1.50 -1.26
N THR A 102 6.30 2.07 -0.08
CA THR A 102 5.71 3.36 0.32
C THR A 102 6.51 4.57 -0.11
N ASP A 103 7.79 4.41 -0.45
CA ASP A 103 8.70 5.50 -0.81
C ASP A 103 9.34 5.36 -2.22
N GLY A 104 9.17 4.22 -2.87
CA GLY A 104 9.60 3.96 -4.24
C GLY A 104 11.04 3.48 -4.34
N ASP A 105 11.61 2.93 -3.26
CA ASP A 105 12.95 2.34 -3.21
C ASP A 105 12.98 0.86 -3.65
N GLY A 106 11.81 0.26 -3.91
CA GLY A 106 11.64 -1.14 -4.29
C GLY A 106 11.48 -2.10 -3.10
N VAL A 107 11.43 -1.60 -1.87
CA VAL A 107 11.22 -2.37 -0.64
C VAL A 107 9.76 -2.25 -0.21
N PHE A 108 9.06 -3.38 -0.17
CA PHE A 108 7.65 -3.42 0.22
C PHE A 108 7.53 -3.48 1.74
N GLU A 109 7.52 -2.35 2.43
CA GLU A 109 7.58 -2.30 3.90
C GLU A 109 6.24 -2.31 4.62
N SER A 110 5.15 -1.94 3.94
CA SER A 110 3.81 -1.87 4.54
C SER A 110 2.95 -3.06 4.15
N LYS A 111 2.19 -3.61 5.11
CA LYS A 111 1.21 -4.68 4.89
C LYS A 111 -0.19 -4.23 5.28
N PHE A 112 -1.16 -4.51 4.42
CA PHE A 112 -2.56 -4.15 4.58
C PHE A 112 -3.43 -5.39 4.53
N SER A 113 -4.45 -5.47 5.38
CA SER A 113 -5.38 -6.60 5.42
C SER A 113 -6.54 -6.43 4.43
N ALA A 114 -7.28 -7.51 4.17
CA ALA A 114 -8.49 -7.49 3.36
C ALA A 114 -9.47 -6.37 3.80
N GLY A 115 -9.82 -5.47 2.88
CA GLY A 115 -10.73 -4.34 3.14
C GLY A 115 -10.02 -3.00 3.36
N GLU A 116 -8.71 -3.01 3.63
CA GLU A 116 -7.88 -1.81 3.57
C GLU A 116 -7.56 -1.50 2.11
N LYS A 117 -7.76 -0.24 1.69
CA LYS A 117 -7.48 0.16 0.32
C LYS A 117 -6.01 0.50 0.18
N ALA A 118 -5.25 -0.36 -0.52
CA ALA A 118 -3.93 -0.04 -1.04
C ALA A 118 -4.04 1.11 -2.06
N ARG A 119 -3.96 2.35 -1.57
CA ARG A 119 -3.93 3.54 -2.43
C ARG A 119 -2.56 3.66 -3.07
N PRO A 120 -2.47 4.14 -4.33
CA PRO A 120 -1.19 4.49 -4.93
C PRO A 120 -0.43 5.47 -4.02
N PRO A 121 0.82 5.15 -3.62
CA PRO A 121 1.67 6.06 -2.85
C PRO A 121 1.96 7.37 -3.57
N GLU A 122 2.43 8.38 -2.85
CA GLU A 122 2.73 9.69 -3.44
C GLU A 122 3.81 9.60 -4.53
N TRP A 123 4.84 8.78 -4.30
CA TRP A 123 5.98 8.68 -5.22
C TRP A 123 5.55 8.20 -6.62
N VAL A 124 4.60 7.28 -6.72
CA VAL A 124 4.16 6.76 -8.02
C VAL A 124 3.35 7.81 -8.78
N ILE A 125 2.56 8.61 -8.06
CA ILE A 125 1.81 9.74 -8.63
C ILE A 125 2.77 10.83 -9.11
N LEU A 126 3.78 11.20 -8.32
CA LEU A 126 4.78 12.19 -8.71
C LEU A 126 5.59 11.72 -9.94
N ARG A 127 5.97 10.44 -10.00
CA ARG A 127 6.66 9.88 -11.18
C ARG A 127 5.77 9.86 -12.41
N TYR A 128 4.47 9.59 -12.27
CA TYR A 128 3.50 9.70 -13.36
C TYR A 128 3.48 11.13 -13.94
N TYR A 129 3.25 12.15 -13.11
CA TYR A 129 3.22 13.54 -13.58
C TYR A 129 4.56 14.05 -14.10
N LYS A 130 5.68 13.50 -13.62
CA LYS A 130 7.00 13.76 -14.20
C LYS A 130 7.13 13.21 -15.62
N LYS A 131 6.50 12.07 -15.94
CA LYS A 131 6.45 11.49 -17.29
C LYS A 131 5.46 12.23 -18.21
N HIS A 132 4.48 12.92 -17.62
CA HIS A 132 3.42 13.66 -18.30
C HIS A 132 3.45 15.16 -17.95
N PRO A 133 4.49 15.92 -18.33
CA PRO A 133 4.62 17.34 -17.99
C PRO A 133 3.51 18.23 -18.59
N GLU A 134 2.79 17.74 -19.59
CA GLU A 134 1.59 18.37 -20.16
C GLU A 134 0.37 18.33 -19.23
N LEU A 135 0.37 17.41 -18.25
CA LEU A 135 -0.69 17.27 -17.25
C LEU A 135 -0.30 17.98 -15.96
N LYS A 136 -1.29 18.56 -15.29
CA LYS A 136 -1.11 19.19 -13.98
C LYS A 136 -1.67 18.28 -12.90
N ASP A 137 -0.86 17.95 -11.89
CA ASP A 137 -1.31 17.20 -10.72
C ASP A 137 -2.42 18.00 -10.01
N PRO A 138 -3.64 17.45 -9.86
CA PRO A 138 -4.72 18.11 -9.12
C PRO A 138 -4.40 18.23 -7.62
N GLY A 139 -3.32 17.59 -7.14
CA GLY A 139 -2.93 17.54 -5.75
C GLY A 139 -3.66 16.42 -5.00
N PRO A 140 -3.38 16.27 -3.68
CA PRO A 140 -4.05 15.27 -2.87
C PRO A 140 -5.57 15.47 -2.90
N ALA A 141 -6.31 14.43 -3.25
CA ALA A 141 -7.76 14.45 -3.17
C ALA A 141 -8.19 14.73 -1.73
N ALA A 142 -9.16 15.62 -1.52
CA ALA A 142 -9.74 15.85 -0.21
C ALA A 142 -10.17 14.49 0.41
N PRO A 143 -9.99 14.27 1.73
CA PRO A 143 -10.48 13.06 2.36
C PRO A 143 -11.97 12.94 2.04
N LEU A 144 -12.39 11.76 1.53
CA LEU A 144 -13.81 11.45 1.40
C LEU A 144 -14.46 11.75 2.76
N PRO A 145 -15.58 12.51 2.82
CA PRO A 145 -16.23 12.78 4.08
C PRO A 145 -16.50 11.45 4.77
N SER A 146 -16.00 11.31 6.01
CA SER A 146 -16.33 10.18 6.86
C SER A 146 -17.84 10.17 6.96
N ARG A 147 -18.49 9.13 6.40
CA ARG A 147 -19.88 8.86 6.74
C ARG A 147 -19.87 8.54 8.23
N GLY A 148 -20.21 9.53 9.05
CA GLY A 148 -20.54 9.34 10.45
C GLY A 148 -21.57 8.22 10.53
N ARG A 149 -21.19 7.14 11.20
CA ARG A 149 -22.15 6.20 11.77
C ARG A 149 -22.39 6.62 13.21
#